data_AF-A0A5R9FX21-F1
#
_entry.id   AF-A0A5R9FX21-F1
#
_cell.length_a   1.000
_cell.length_b   1.000
_cell.length_c   1.000
_cell.angle_alpha   90.00
_cell.angle_beta   90.00
_cell.angle_gamma   90.00
#
_symmetry.space_group_name_H-M   'P 1'
#
loop_
_entity.id
_entity.type
_entity.pdbx_description
1 polymer ?
#
loop_
_entity_poly.entity_id
_entity_poly.type
_entity_poly.pdbx_seq_one_letter_code
_entity_poly.pdbx_strand_id
1 'polypeptide(L)'
;MSDARVRAVSEALSPYAWRRFTPEMVSRRALVAIDGHAAADASPVAGRDNDARVAVLVEFLTGCRWRSLTAGALSRQLVTALDTWRHESQWLEIELRWLLDGDG
;
A
#
# COMPACT_ATOMS: atom_id res chain seq x y z
N MET A 1 8.30 -6.79 -10.60
CA MET A 1 6.90 -6.32 -10.54
C MET A 1 6.73 -5.03 -9.71
N SER A 2 7.58 -4.72 -8.72
CA SER A 2 7.46 -3.45 -7.95
C SER A 2 7.61 -2.18 -8.80
N ASP A 3 8.40 -2.21 -9.88
CA ASP A 3 8.62 -1.04 -10.73
C ASP A 3 7.31 -0.50 -11.38
N ALA A 4 6.43 -1.40 -11.80
CA ALA A 4 5.14 -1.04 -12.39
C ALA A 4 4.16 -0.44 -11.36
N ARG A 5 4.12 -0.99 -10.13
CA ARG A 5 3.35 -0.41 -9.01
C ARG A 5 3.89 0.97 -8.61
N VAL A 6 5.21 1.12 -8.53
CA VAL A 6 5.87 2.40 -8.24
C VAL A 6 5.51 3.44 -9.30
N ARG A 7 5.51 3.05 -10.58
CA ARG A 7 5.09 3.93 -11.68
C ARG A 7 3.62 4.33 -11.56
N ALA A 8 2.71 3.39 -11.33
CA ALA A 8 1.29 3.66 -11.18
C ALA A 8 1.00 4.64 -10.02
N VAL A 9 1.65 4.45 -8.87
CA VAL A 9 1.54 5.38 -7.72
C VAL A 9 2.13 6.74 -8.09
N SER A 10 3.27 6.79 -8.77
CA SER A 10 3.90 8.04 -9.17
C SER A 10 3.04 8.83 -10.17
N GLU A 11 2.38 8.16 -11.10
CA GLU A 11 1.43 8.77 -12.04
C GLU A 11 0.18 9.26 -11.31
N ALA A 12 -0.37 8.47 -10.39
CA ALA A 12 -1.51 8.88 -9.58
C ALA A 12 -1.19 10.09 -8.68
N LEU A 13 0.02 10.16 -8.15
CA LEU A 13 0.51 11.31 -7.38
C LEU A 13 0.98 12.48 -8.27
N SER A 14 0.83 12.40 -9.59
CA SER A 14 1.05 13.55 -10.48
C SER A 14 -0.29 14.24 -10.79
N PRO A 15 -0.38 15.58 -10.82
CA PRO A 15 0.61 16.61 -10.46
C PRO A 15 0.69 16.88 -8.94
N TYR A 16 1.62 17.75 -8.48
CA TYR A 16 2.04 18.06 -7.08
C TYR A 16 0.94 18.36 -6.02
N ALA A 17 -0.34 18.26 -6.36
CA ALA A 17 -1.48 18.43 -5.46
C ALA A 17 -1.43 17.53 -4.21
N TRP A 18 -0.80 16.35 -4.31
CA TRP A 18 -0.63 15.41 -3.20
C TRP A 18 0.07 16.01 -1.96
N ARG A 19 0.87 17.07 -2.13
CA ARG A 19 1.52 17.75 -0.99
C ARG A 19 0.52 18.43 -0.05
N ARG A 20 -0.66 18.80 -0.56
CA ARG A 20 -1.75 19.41 0.22
C ARG A 20 -2.68 18.38 0.86
N PHE A 21 -2.53 17.10 0.53
CA PHE A 21 -3.40 16.05 1.02
C PHE A 21 -3.08 15.68 2.47
N THR A 22 -4.06 15.11 3.16
CA THR A 22 -3.82 14.40 4.43
C THR A 22 -3.11 13.07 4.15
N PRO A 23 -2.41 12.49 5.14
CA PRO A 23 -1.83 11.15 5.01
C PRO A 23 -2.84 10.13 4.49
N GLU A 24 -4.05 10.13 5.04
CA GLU A 24 -5.14 9.22 4.63
C GLU A 24 -5.52 9.36 3.16
N MET A 25 -5.63 10.59 2.65
CA MET A 25 -5.92 10.83 1.24
C MET A 25 -4.80 10.34 0.31
N VAL A 26 -3.54 10.51 0.72
CA VAL A 26 -2.38 9.99 -0.04
C VAL A 26 -2.39 8.46 -0.03
N SER A 27 -2.62 7.84 1.12
CA SER A 27 -2.71 6.38 1.29
C SER A 27 -3.80 5.79 0.40
N ARG A 28 -5.02 6.32 0.47
CA ARG A 28 -6.15 5.86 -0.36
C ARG A 28 -5.87 6.00 -1.84
N ARG A 29 -5.25 7.12 -2.25
CA ARG A 29 -4.93 7.37 -3.66
C ARG A 29 -3.84 6.41 -4.18
N ALA A 30 -2.83 6.11 -3.37
CA ALA A 30 -1.81 5.14 -3.71
C ALA A 30 -2.39 3.73 -3.85
N LEU A 31 -3.28 3.32 -2.94
CA LEU A 31 -3.93 2.01 -3.00
C LEU A 31 -4.84 1.87 -4.21
N VAL A 32 -5.65 2.88 -4.54
CA VAL A 32 -6.45 2.87 -5.77
C VAL A 32 -5.59 2.69 -7.02
N ALA A 33 -4.39 3.29 -7.06
CA ALA A 33 -3.47 3.13 -8.18
C ALA A 33 -2.87 1.71 -8.26
N ILE A 34 -2.49 1.14 -7.11
CA ILE A 34 -1.95 -0.22 -7.02
C ILE A 34 -3.02 -1.25 -7.38
N ASP A 35 -4.21 -1.11 -6.82
CA ASP A 35 -5.34 -2.01 -7.05
C ASP A 35 -5.87 -1.86 -8.48
N GLY A 36 -5.92 -0.64 -9.03
CA GLY A 36 -6.28 -0.41 -10.42
C GLY A 36 -5.29 -1.04 -11.40
N HIS A 37 -3.99 -1.02 -11.06
CA HIS A 37 -2.98 -1.73 -11.84
C HIS A 37 -3.12 -3.25 -11.70
N ALA A 38 -3.32 -3.77 -10.49
CA ALA A 38 -3.55 -5.19 -10.26
C ALA A 38 -4.86 -5.69 -10.91
N ALA A 39 -5.89 -4.85 -10.97
CA ALA A 39 -7.16 -5.16 -11.60
C ALA A 39 -7.10 -5.07 -13.13
N ALA A 40 -6.20 -4.27 -13.69
CA ALA A 40 -5.88 -4.35 -15.12
C ALA A 40 -5.25 -5.71 -15.47
N ASP A 41 -4.57 -6.33 -14.50
CA ASP A 41 -3.97 -7.66 -14.64
C ASP A 41 -4.89 -8.82 -14.16
N ALA A 42 -5.97 -8.55 -13.39
CA ALA A 42 -6.84 -9.58 -12.80
C ALA A 42 -8.28 -9.09 -12.50
N SER A 43 -9.27 -9.99 -12.52
CA SER A 43 -10.71 -9.68 -12.30
C SER A 43 -11.00 -8.99 -10.94
N PRO A 44 -11.94 -8.03 -10.84
CA PRO A 44 -12.05 -7.13 -9.69
C PRO A 44 -12.63 -7.83 -8.45
N VAL A 45 -11.85 -7.87 -7.36
CA VAL A 45 -12.32 -8.27 -6.03
C VAL A 45 -12.76 -7.03 -5.25
N ALA A 46 -14.04 -6.99 -4.88
CA ALA A 46 -14.66 -5.93 -4.09
C ALA A 46 -14.43 -6.15 -2.58
N GLY A 47 -13.95 -5.12 -1.90
CA GLY A 47 -13.83 -5.07 -0.43
C GLY A 47 -13.18 -3.76 0.01
N ARG A 48 -13.94 -2.66 -0.01
CA ARG A 48 -13.40 -1.28 0.03
C ARG A 48 -13.56 -0.54 1.37
N ASP A 49 -14.27 -1.09 2.35
CA ASP A 49 -14.70 -0.29 3.51
C ASP A 49 -13.79 -0.33 4.77
N ASN A 50 -12.83 -1.25 4.88
CA ASN A 50 -11.85 -1.22 5.99
C ASN A 50 -10.51 -1.85 5.60
N ASP A 51 -9.83 -1.23 4.65
CA ASP A 51 -8.56 -1.74 4.15
C ASP A 51 -7.42 -1.44 5.15
N ALA A 52 -6.96 -2.48 5.86
CA ALA A 52 -5.84 -2.39 6.82
C ALA A 52 -4.57 -1.76 6.21
N ARG A 53 -4.40 -1.88 4.88
CA ARG A 53 -3.32 -1.22 4.14
C ARG A 53 -3.34 0.30 4.26
N VAL A 54 -4.53 0.91 4.41
CA VAL A 54 -4.66 2.36 4.61
C VAL A 54 -4.02 2.75 5.95
N ALA A 55 -4.30 2.00 7.02
CA ALA A 55 -3.76 2.28 8.35
C ALA A 55 -2.22 2.19 8.35
N VAL A 56 -1.66 1.14 7.74
CA VAL A 56 -0.20 0.95 7.58
C VAL A 56 0.45 2.14 6.87
N LEU A 57 -0.14 2.58 5.75
CA LEU A 57 0.39 3.71 5.00
C LEU A 57 0.24 5.03 5.76
N VAL A 58 -0.86 5.22 6.48
CA VAL A 58 -1.06 6.42 7.33
C VAL A 58 0.00 6.47 8.42
N GLU A 59 0.23 5.37 9.13
CA GLU A 59 1.26 5.27 10.17
C GLU A 59 2.64 5.61 9.59
N PHE A 60 3.01 4.99 8.47
CA PHE A 60 4.25 5.28 7.76
C PHE A 60 4.40 6.77 7.40
N LEU A 61 3.35 7.38 6.83
CA LEU A 61 3.35 8.80 6.47
C LEU A 61 3.36 9.71 7.71
N THR A 62 2.82 9.30 8.85
CA THR A 62 2.92 10.08 10.09
C THR A 62 4.31 10.01 10.71
N GLY A 63 5.04 8.91 10.53
CA GLY A 63 6.40 8.72 11.03
C GLY A 63 7.51 9.37 10.19
N CYS A 64 7.21 9.87 9.00
CA CYS A 64 8.21 10.34 8.03
C CYS A 64 7.89 11.73 7.46
N ARG A 65 8.92 12.49 7.04
CA ARG A 65 8.75 13.79 6.34
C ARG A 65 8.44 13.60 4.85
N TRP A 66 7.38 12.86 4.54
CA TRP A 66 6.98 12.49 3.16
C TRP A 66 6.77 13.68 2.21
N ARG A 67 6.39 14.85 2.73
CA ARG A 67 6.23 16.09 1.93
C ARG A 67 7.53 16.63 1.34
N SER A 68 8.68 16.25 1.91
CA SER A 68 10.00 16.63 1.42
C SER A 68 10.51 15.71 0.29
N LEU A 69 9.81 14.60 0.02
CA LEU A 69 10.21 13.62 -0.99
C LEU A 69 9.74 14.02 -2.40
N THR A 70 10.37 13.43 -3.42
CA THR A 70 9.85 13.44 -4.79
C THR A 70 8.72 12.43 -4.92
N ALA A 71 7.85 12.59 -5.93
CA ALA A 71 6.75 11.64 -6.17
C ALA A 71 7.29 10.21 -6.37
N GLY A 72 8.42 10.03 -7.09
CA GLY A 72 9.05 8.73 -7.26
C GLY A 72 9.61 8.14 -5.97
N ALA A 73 10.27 8.96 -5.14
CA ALA A 73 10.80 8.50 -3.85
C ALA A 73 9.67 8.10 -2.88
N LEU A 74 8.62 8.91 -2.81
CA LEU A 74 7.42 8.60 -2.02
C LEU A 74 6.75 7.31 -2.52
N SER A 75 6.60 7.16 -3.84
CA SER A 75 5.97 5.98 -4.44
C SER A 75 6.74 4.70 -4.10
N ARG A 76 8.08 4.73 -4.16
CA ARG A 76 8.92 3.61 -3.76
C ARG A 76 8.72 3.26 -2.29
N GLN A 77 8.72 4.26 -1.41
CA GLN A 77 8.52 4.03 0.02
C GLN A 77 7.13 3.46 0.35
N LEU A 78 6.06 3.96 -0.29
CA LEU A 78 4.71 3.43 -0.11
C LEU A 78 4.59 1.97 -0.56
N VAL A 79 5.18 1.64 -1.73
CA VAL A 79 5.18 0.26 -2.23
C VAL A 79 6.01 -0.66 -1.32
N THR A 80 7.19 -0.22 -0.87
CA THR A 80 8.01 -0.99 0.07
C THR A 80 7.30 -1.23 1.39
N ALA A 81 6.65 -0.22 1.97
CA ALA A 81 5.89 -0.37 3.21
C ALA A 81 4.77 -1.42 3.08
N LEU A 82 4.06 -1.42 1.95
CA LEU A 82 3.03 -2.42 1.65
C LEU A 82 3.59 -3.81 1.41
N ASP A 83 4.71 -3.93 0.68
CA ASP A 83 5.36 -5.22 0.46
C ASP A 83 5.85 -5.81 1.79
N THR A 84 6.46 -5.02 2.67
CA THR A 84 6.85 -5.45 4.02
C THR A 84 5.64 -5.91 4.83
N TRP A 85 4.60 -5.07 4.94
CA TRP A 85 3.39 -5.45 5.66
C TRP A 85 2.74 -6.72 5.11
N ARG A 86 2.72 -6.90 3.78
CA ARG A 86 2.19 -8.10 3.15
C ARG A 86 3.00 -9.34 3.51
N HIS A 87 4.33 -9.26 3.51
CA HIS A 87 5.18 -10.38 3.91
C HIS A 87 4.95 -10.76 5.38
N GLU A 88 4.90 -9.77 6.28
CA GLU A 88 4.62 -10.00 7.71
C GLU A 88 3.23 -10.60 7.93
N SER A 89 2.21 -10.07 7.25
CA SER A 89 0.82 -10.57 7.37
C SER A 89 0.69 -12.01 6.85
N GLN A 90 1.35 -12.33 5.74
CA GLN A 90 1.38 -13.69 5.20
C GLN A 90 2.10 -14.66 6.13
N TRP A 91 3.18 -14.21 6.77
CA TRP A 91 3.90 -15.03 7.74
C TRP A 91 3.03 -15.32 8.97
N LEU A 92 2.34 -14.32 9.50
CA LEU A 92 1.37 -14.49 10.60
C LEU A 92 0.21 -15.44 10.25
N GLU A 93 -0.33 -15.36 9.04
CA GLU A 93 -1.38 -16.29 8.57
C GLU A 93 -0.89 -17.74 8.51
N ILE A 94 0.36 -17.94 8.05
CA ILE A 94 0.99 -19.25 8.02
C ILE A 94 1.18 -19.77 9.44
N GLU A 95 1.77 -18.98 10.33
CA GLU A 95 2.00 -19.31 11.75
C GLU A 95 0.69 -19.71 12.46
N LEU A 96 -0.37 -18.91 12.27
CA LEU A 96 -1.70 -19.18 12.82
C LEU A 96 -2.27 -20.50 12.30
N ARG A 97 -2.10 -20.80 11.01
CA ARG A 97 -2.58 -22.06 10.44
C ARG A 97 -1.85 -23.26 11.06
N TRP A 98 -0.53 -23.19 11.23
CA TRP A 98 0.24 -24.24 11.88
C TRP A 98 -0.16 -24.46 13.34
N LEU A 99 -0.44 -23.38 14.08
CA LEU A 99 -0.92 -23.48 15.47
C LEU A 99 -2.30 -24.14 15.56
N LEU A 100 -3.21 -23.81 14.64
CA LEU A 100 -4.56 -24.39 14.61
C LEU A 100 -4.58 -25.85 14.12
N ASP A 101 -3.69 -26.22 13.20
CA ASP A 101 -3.57 -27.59 12.68
C ASP A 101 -2.82 -28.53 13.65
N GLY A 102 -2.05 -27.99 14.60
CA GLY A 102 -1.25 -28.74 15.57
C GLY A 102 -1.99 -29.22 16.83
N ASP A 103 -3.23 -28.78 17.05
CA ASP A 103 -4.09 -29.16 18.18
C ASP A 103 -5.03 -30.36 17.85
N GLY A 104 -4.67 -31.20 16.87
CA GLY A 104 -5.43 -32.38 16.41
C GLY A 104 -4.99 -33.71 17.01
#